data_AF-A0A1W6KXQ9-F1
#
_entry.id   AF-A0A1W6KXQ9-F1
#
_cell.length_a   1.000
_cell.length_b   1.000
_cell.length_c   1.000
_cell.angle_alpha   90.00
_cell.angle_beta   90.00
_cell.angle_gamma   90.00
#
_symmetry.space_group_name_H-M   'P 1'
#
loop_
_entity.id
_entity.type
_entity.pdbx_description
1 polymer ?
#
loop_
_entity_poly.entity_id
_entity_poly.type
_entity_poly.pdbx_seq_one_letter_code
_entity_poly.pdbx_strand_id
1 'polypeptide(L)'
;MEYLIQQLFNGLTLGSIYGLVAIGYTMVYGIIGMINFAHGDIFMLGGFAAMIVFLILTSVFAGPPVAVLLLLMLVVAMLTTSLWNWTIERVAYRPSEALSVWRR
;
A
#
# COMPACT_ATOMS: atom_id res chain seq x y z
N MET A 1 8.71 3.34 -35.18
CA MET A 1 9.15 4.50 -34.37
C MET A 1 8.15 4.85 -33.29
N GLU A 2 6.85 4.90 -33.59
CA GLU A 2 5.78 5.17 -32.62
C GLU A 2 5.79 4.22 -31.40
N TYR A 3 5.94 2.91 -31.62
CA TYR A 3 6.04 1.92 -30.53
C TYR A 3 7.20 2.18 -29.57
N LEU A 4 8.37 2.58 -30.09
CA LEU A 4 9.54 2.88 -29.27
C LEU A 4 9.32 4.15 -28.42
N ILE A 5 8.67 5.15 -29.00
CA ILE A 5 8.31 6.39 -28.30
C ILE A 5 7.27 6.10 -27.20
N GLN A 6 6.24 5.31 -27.49
CA GLN A 6 5.25 4.88 -26.51
C GLN A 6 5.90 4.11 -25.34
N GLN A 7 6.84 3.22 -25.63
CA GLN A 7 7.53 2.45 -24.59
C GLN A 7 8.48 3.29 -23.74
N LEU A 8 9.10 4.32 -24.33
CA LEU A 8 9.83 5.34 -23.57
C LEU A 8 8.92 6.08 -22.60
N PHE A 9 7.75 6.53 -23.03
CA PHE A 9 6.78 7.20 -22.13
C PHE A 9 6.25 6.26 -21.04
N ASN A 10 5.92 5.01 -21.39
CA ASN A 10 5.50 4.00 -20.41
C ASN A 10 6.60 3.73 -19.38
N GLY A 11 7.85 3.55 -19.84
CA GLY A 11 9.01 3.33 -18.98
C GLY A 11 9.30 4.53 -18.07
N LEU A 12 9.21 5.75 -18.60
CA LEU A 12 9.42 6.97 -17.82
C LEU A 12 8.31 7.20 -16.80
N THR A 13 7.06 6.91 -17.15
CA THR A 13 5.92 7.01 -16.23
C THR A 13 6.03 6.01 -15.09
N LEU A 14 6.22 4.73 -15.40
CA LEU A 14 6.38 3.67 -14.39
C LEU A 14 7.65 3.90 -13.55
N GLY A 15 8.75 4.28 -14.19
CA GLY A 15 10.01 4.60 -13.52
C GLY A 15 9.89 5.80 -12.57
N SER A 16 9.14 6.84 -12.95
CA SER A 16 8.88 7.99 -12.08
C SER A 16 8.04 7.60 -10.86
N ILE A 17 7.01 6.76 -11.06
CA ILE A 17 6.18 6.26 -9.96
C ILE A 17 7.03 5.45 -8.98
N TYR A 18 7.81 4.49 -9.46
CA TYR A 18 8.67 3.67 -8.61
C TYR A 18 9.80 4.49 -7.95
N GLY A 19 10.35 5.48 -8.66
CA GLY A 19 11.32 6.41 -8.10
C GLY A 19 10.75 7.24 -6.94
N LEU A 20 9.54 7.76 -7.10
CA LEU A 20 8.84 8.50 -6.04
C LEU A 20 8.56 7.61 -4.83
N VAL A 21 8.10 6.37 -5.05
CA VAL A 21 7.86 5.39 -3.99
C VAL A 21 9.15 5.08 -3.23
N ALA A 22 10.27 4.87 -3.95
CA ALA A 22 11.57 4.62 -3.34
C ALA A 22 12.05 5.80 -2.48
N ILE A 23 11.90 7.05 -2.95
CA ILE A 23 12.23 8.26 -2.17
C ILE A 23 11.36 8.35 -0.92
N GLY A 24 10.07 8.06 -1.01
CA GLY A 24 9.19 8.02 0.16
C GLY A 24 9.66 7.01 1.21
N TYR A 25 10.04 5.81 0.76
CA TYR A 25 10.50 4.74 1.65
C TYR A 25 11.83 5.06 2.34
N THR A 26 12.78 5.67 1.63
CA THR A 26 14.06 6.08 2.22
C THR A 26 13.90 7.22 3.23
N MET A 27 12.98 8.17 3.00
CA MET A 27 12.69 9.24 3.97
C MET A 27 12.08 8.68 5.27
N VAL A 28 11.09 7.78 5.17
CA VAL A 28 10.46 7.18 6.34
C VAL A 28 11.46 6.34 7.14
N TYR A 29 12.25 5.50 6.46
CA TYR A 29 13.32 4.74 7.10
C TYR A 29 14.38 5.65 7.74
N GLY A 30 14.73 6.76 7.09
CA GLY A 30 15.67 7.74 7.61
C GLY A 30 15.26 8.37 8.95
N ILE A 31 13.96 8.45 9.23
CA ILE A 31 13.42 8.99 10.49
C ILE A 31 13.25 7.88 11.55
N ILE A 32 12.70 6.71 11.16
CA ILE A 32 12.34 5.64 12.11
C ILE A 32 13.55 4.78 12.50
N GLY A 33 14.58 4.69 11.65
CA GLY A 33 15.80 3.92 11.92
C GLY A 33 15.60 2.40 11.97
N MET A 34 14.40 1.89 11.64
CA MET A 34 14.06 0.47 11.61
C MET A 34 13.52 0.06 10.25
N ILE A 35 14.05 -1.03 9.70
CA ILE A 35 13.61 -1.58 8.41
C ILE A 35 12.29 -2.31 8.64
N ASN A 36 11.19 -1.81 8.06
CA ASN A 36 9.89 -2.48 8.10
C ASN A 36 9.75 -3.46 6.92
N PHE A 37 10.08 -4.73 7.13
CA PHE A 37 9.94 -5.77 6.10
C PHE A 37 8.49 -6.09 5.73
N ALA A 38 7.52 -5.75 6.59
CA ALA A 38 6.10 -6.01 6.31
C ALA A 38 5.49 -5.00 5.33
N HIS A 39 6.20 -3.91 4.98
CA HIS A 39 5.63 -2.85 4.15
C HIS A 39 5.10 -3.34 2.79
N GLY A 40 5.81 -4.27 2.15
CA GLY A 40 5.37 -4.90 0.90
C GLY A 40 4.11 -5.77 1.07
N ASP A 41 4.07 -6.58 2.12
CA ASP A 41 2.93 -7.46 2.42
C ASP A 41 1.66 -6.66 2.74
N ILE A 42 1.80 -5.53 3.44
CA ILE A 42 0.69 -4.61 3.75
C ILE A 42 0.12 -3.99 2.47
N PHE A 43 0.99 -3.59 1.55
CA PHE A 43 0.58 -3.06 0.24
C PHE A 43 -0.19 -4.09 -0.57
N MET A 44 0.29 -5.34 -0.60
CA MET A 44 -0.39 -6.43 -1.28
C MET A 44 -1.77 -6.70 -0.66
N LEU A 45 -1.87 -6.73 0.67
CA LEU A 45 -3.13 -6.98 1.37
C LEU A 45 -4.21 -5.93 1.03
N GLY A 46 -3.84 -4.64 1.00
CA GLY A 46 -4.76 -3.57 0.58
C GLY A 46 -5.21 -3.70 -0.88
N GLY A 47 -4.29 -4.04 -1.78
CA GLY A 47 -4.60 -4.26 -3.20
C GLY A 47 -5.53 -5.45 -3.43
N PHE A 48 -5.28 -6.57 -2.77
CA PHE A 48 -6.16 -7.75 -2.84
C PHE A 48 -7.53 -7.48 -2.22
N ALA A 49 -7.60 -6.75 -1.11
CA ALA A 49 -8.88 -6.36 -0.51
C ALA A 49 -9.71 -5.50 -1.49
N ALA A 50 -9.09 -4.52 -2.16
CA ALA A 50 -9.75 -3.72 -3.19
C ALA A 50 -10.21 -4.57 -4.39
N MET A 51 -9.38 -5.52 -4.83
CA MET A 51 -9.72 -6.44 -5.92
C MET A 51 -10.91 -7.34 -5.57
N ILE A 52 -10.98 -7.86 -4.34
CA ILE A 52 -12.11 -8.66 -3.87
C ILE A 52 -13.40 -7.83 -3.88
N VAL A 53 -13.35 -6.59 -3.40
CA VAL A 53 -14.51 -5.66 -3.44
C VAL A 53 -14.94 -5.40 -4.87
N PHE A 54 -14.00 -5.18 -5.79
CA PHE A 54 -14.28 -5.01 -7.20
C PHE A 54 -15.02 -6.22 -7.79
N LEU A 55 -14.54 -7.44 -7.52
CA LEU A 55 -15.16 -8.67 -7.98
C LEU A 55 -16.57 -8.87 -7.41
N ILE A 56 -16.78 -8.55 -6.13
CA ILE A 56 -18.10 -8.64 -5.49
C ILE A 56 -19.06 -7.60 -6.10
N LEU A 57 -18.65 -6.35 -6.24
CA LEU A 57 -19.52 -5.31 -6.77
C LEU A 57 -19.90 -5.54 -8.23
N THR A 58 -18.95 -6.02 -9.04
CA THR A 58 -19.21 -6.31 -10.47
C THR A 58 -20.02 -7.59 -10.68
N SER A 59 -20.00 -8.54 -9.75
CA SER A 59 -20.83 -9.75 -9.81
C SER A 59 -22.26 -9.52 -9.29
N VAL A 60 -22.44 -8.64 -8.30
CA VAL A 60 -23.75 -8.34 -7.70
C VAL A 60 -24.51 -7.26 -8.45
N PHE A 61 -23.81 -6.28 -9.03
CA PHE A 61 -24.42 -5.16 -9.76
C PHE A 61 -24.00 -5.19 -11.22
N ALA A 62 -24.96 -5.06 -12.14
CA ALA A 62 -24.73 -4.99 -13.59
C ALA A 62 -24.13 -3.63 -14.02
N GLY A 63 -22.89 -3.36 -13.60
CA GLY A 63 -22.16 -2.14 -13.94
C GLY A 63 -22.51 -0.95 -13.03
N PRO A 64 -22.12 -0.98 -11.74
CA PRO A 64 -22.20 0.20 -10.90
C PRO A 64 -21.33 1.33 -11.49
N PRO A 65 -21.70 2.62 -11.27
CA PRO A 65 -20.92 3.74 -11.80
C PRO A 65 -19.45 3.62 -11.39
N VAL A 66 -18.54 3.82 -12.36
CA VAL A 66 -17.09 3.66 -12.15
C VAL A 66 -16.59 4.50 -10.96
N ALA A 67 -17.12 5.70 -10.78
CA ALA A 67 -16.78 6.55 -9.65
C ALA A 67 -17.09 5.91 -8.28
N VAL A 68 -18.23 5.20 -8.17
CA VAL A 68 -18.65 4.53 -6.93
C VAL A 68 -17.77 3.31 -6.66
N LEU A 69 -17.44 2.54 -7.71
CA LEU A 69 -16.48 1.43 -7.61
C LEU A 69 -15.13 1.89 -7.08
N LEU A 70 -14.55 2.94 -7.69
CA LEU A 70 -13.24 3.46 -7.30
C LEU A 70 -13.24 3.99 -5.87
N LEU A 71 -14.30 4.71 -5.47
CA LEU A 71 -14.44 5.20 -4.10
C LEU A 71 -14.50 4.05 -3.08
N LEU A 72 -15.32 3.02 -3.34
CA LEU A 72 -15.46 1.89 -2.42
C LEU A 72 -14.18 1.05 -2.35
N MET A 73 -13.51 0.82 -3.48
CA MET A 73 -12.21 0.16 -3.52
C MET A 73 -11.16 0.94 -2.70
N LEU A 74 -11.11 2.27 -2.85
CA LEU A 74 -10.20 3.13 -2.11
C LEU A 74 -10.49 3.07 -0.60
N VAL A 75 -11.75 3.21 -0.20
CA VAL A 75 -12.14 3.18 1.22
C VAL A 75 -11.80 1.83 1.84
N VAL A 76 -12.10 0.72 1.18
CA VAL A 76 -11.78 -0.61 1.72
C VAL A 76 -10.27 -0.85 1.77
N ALA A 77 -9.51 -0.44 0.76
CA ALA A 77 -8.05 -0.51 0.79
C ALA A 77 -7.47 0.31 1.96
N MET A 78 -7.96 1.52 2.17
CA MET A 78 -7.53 2.38 3.28
C MET A 78 -7.86 1.76 4.64
N LEU A 79 -9.07 1.24 4.81
CA LEU A 79 -9.49 0.61 6.07
C LEU A 79 -8.64 -0.63 6.37
N THR A 80 -8.50 -1.54 5.40
CA THR A 80 -7.76 -2.79 5.59
C THR A 80 -6.27 -2.56 5.89
N THR A 81 -5.62 -1.68 5.13
CA THR A 81 -4.20 -1.33 5.37
C THR A 81 -4.00 -0.59 6.69
N SER A 82 -4.90 0.33 7.07
CA SER A 82 -4.82 1.05 8.34
C SER A 82 -5.02 0.15 9.55
N LEU A 83 -6.01 -0.75 9.49
CA LEU A 83 -6.27 -1.76 10.53
C LEU A 83 -5.06 -2.68 10.72
N TRP A 84 -4.45 -3.12 9.62
CA TRP A 84 -3.29 -3.99 9.69
C TRP A 84 -2.06 -3.27 10.25
N ASN A 85 -1.80 -2.04 9.79
CA ASN A 85 -0.70 -1.23 10.29
C ASN A 85 -0.86 -0.91 11.79
N TRP A 86 -2.08 -0.59 12.22
CA TRP A 86 -2.41 -0.41 13.64
C TRP A 86 -2.19 -1.69 14.46
N THR A 87 -2.55 -2.85 13.90
CA THR A 87 -2.35 -4.15 14.57
C THR A 87 -0.86 -4.43 14.76
N ILE A 88 -0.03 -4.15 13.75
CA ILE A 88 1.43 -4.30 13.84
C ILE A 88 2.01 -3.38 14.92
N GLU A 89 1.62 -2.10 14.92
CA GLU A 89 2.01 -1.16 15.98
C GLU A 89 1.66 -1.69 17.37
N ARG A 90 0.44 -2.22 17.50
CA ARG A 90 -0.09 -2.66 18.78
C ARG A 90 0.53 -3.95 19.31
N VAL A 91 0.86 -4.88 18.42
CA VAL A 91 1.34 -6.23 18.77
C VAL A 91 2.87 -6.33 18.74
N ALA A 92 3.55 -5.65 17.81
CA ALA A 92 4.99 -5.74 17.68
C ALA A 92 5.72 -4.60 18.41
N TYR A 93 5.29 -3.36 18.22
CA TYR A 93 6.02 -2.19 18.72
C TYR A 93 5.73 -1.89 20.20
N ARG A 94 4.45 -1.84 20.60
CA ARG A 94 4.09 -1.54 22.00
C ARG A 94 4.69 -2.48 23.07
N PRO A 95 4.79 -3.82 22.89
CA PRO A 95 5.42 -4.67 23.89
C PRO A 95 6.95 -4.57 23.94
N SER A 96 7.61 -4.09 22.86
CA SER A 96 9.06 -3.91 22.84
C SER A 96 9.53 -2.71 23.68
N GLU A 97 8.71 -1.67 23.82
CA GLU A 97 8.97 -0.52 24.70
C GLU A 97 8.99 -0.94 26.18
N ALA A 98 8.12 -1.89 26.56
CA ALA A 98 8.10 -2.46 27.92
C ALA A 98 9.36 -3.29 28.24
N LEU A 99 10.05 -3.81 27.22
CA LEU A 99 11.28 -4.62 27.38
C LEU A 99 12.56 -3.79 27.26
N SER A 100 12.49 -2.50 26.92
CA SER A 100 13.66 -1.62 26.76
C SER A 100 14.31 -1.16 28.07
N VAL A 101 13.75 -1.53 29.24
CA VAL A 101 14.46 -1.49 30.53
C VAL A 101 15.72 -2.38 30.51
N TRP A 102 15.84 -3.33 29.59
CA TRP A 102 16.96 -4.29 29.51
C TRP A 102 18.06 -3.98 28.48
N ARG A 103 18.04 -2.83 27.78
CA ARG A 103 19.15 -2.43 26.90
C ARG A 103 19.55 -0.97 27.14
N ARG A 104 20.31 -0.76 28.20
CA ARG A 104 21.49 0.12 28.10
C ARG A 104 22.57 -0.61 27.32
#